data_AF-A0A251W7R7-F1
#
_entry.id   AF-A0A251W7R7-F1
#
_cell.length_a   1.000
_cell.length_b   1.000
_cell.length_c   1.000
_cell.angle_alpha   90.00
_cell.angle_beta   90.00
_cell.angle_gamma   90.00
#
_symmetry.space_group_name_H-M   'P 1'
#
loop_
_entity.id
_entity.type
_entity.pdbx_description
1 polymer ?
#
loop_
_entity_poly.entity_id
_entity_poly.type
_entity_poly.pdbx_seq_one_letter_code
_entity_poly.pdbx_strand_id
1 'polypeptide(L)'
;MSNALAIGAVTAVIKNLLENGLIRQGIPSILGGMPTITVLSPDPEGGGATNGQTVDRLNLFLYQTNPNPSWRNVGLPSRNSSGDRISNPPLALDLHYLITAYTKDAFHAEILLGHAMQLLHEMPVLSRDVIRSALRNLASSSEPAARALATSDLAEQLEQIKLSAQPMSTEEVSKLWSAIQTQYRPTVVYQASIVLIESQKSTKSALPVRERRLHIVPFEQPVIAAVKPQIATPGSQLTLEGRNFRSQQVTVNFGAVAIAPDRLNDQEVQVTVPSNLSAGINTLQIQQLLDFGPDSGLHQGFESNLMPFVLAPKILQIAASEGIRSGNVTVTVQVIPIVRKNQQVTLFLNQQGGSTGYSANLPPRDADSNQLSFTFPNVKAGQYLARLRVDGAASPLEIDDNPNSSTFNQYIQPSVNLTCINDCLRVIDLNLNANRDQDVLTVVATVRILTEMGVESSGTLVSGVWTLPDGSQLTDNAITSTNGVDRGLARFETIGTPGTYTFTVTNLSKTGFTFDAPQSSVLTRNVSG
;
A
#
# COMPACT_ATOMS: atom_id res chain seq x y z
N MET A 1 25.55 44.21 -3.05
CA MET A 1 26.02 42.91 -2.52
C MET A 1 27.02 42.31 -3.50
N SER A 2 28.14 41.84 -2.97
CA SER A 2 29.25 41.29 -3.74
C SER A 2 28.94 39.93 -4.34
N ASN A 3 29.55 39.65 -5.50
CA ASN A 3 29.39 38.39 -6.22
C ASN A 3 30.59 37.44 -5.98
N ALA A 4 30.63 36.33 -6.72
CA ALA A 4 31.63 35.27 -6.52
C ALA A 4 33.09 35.72 -6.74
N LEU A 5 33.33 36.85 -7.40
CA LEU A 5 34.66 37.42 -7.61
C LEU A 5 35.20 38.14 -6.38
N ALA A 6 34.41 38.26 -5.31
CA ALA A 6 34.78 38.96 -4.09
C ALA A 6 36.11 38.49 -3.48
N ILE A 7 36.37 37.18 -3.41
CA ILE A 7 37.60 36.64 -2.82
C ILE A 7 38.84 37.16 -3.58
N GLY A 8 38.81 37.06 -4.91
CA GLY A 8 39.89 37.57 -5.75
C GLY A 8 40.03 39.10 -5.66
N ALA A 9 38.90 39.80 -5.58
CA ALA A 9 38.88 41.25 -5.43
C ALA A 9 39.49 41.70 -4.09
N VAL A 10 39.23 41.01 -2.97
CA VAL A 10 39.88 41.29 -1.67
C VAL A 10 41.39 41.13 -1.80
N THR A 11 41.86 40.01 -2.37
CA THR A 11 43.28 39.77 -2.60
C THR A 11 43.92 40.88 -3.44
N ALA A 12 43.24 41.32 -4.51
CA ALA A 12 43.74 42.39 -5.38
C ALA A 12 43.75 43.76 -4.69
N VAL A 13 42.77 44.05 -3.82
CA VAL A 13 42.74 45.27 -3.01
C VAL A 13 43.90 45.28 -2.01
N ILE A 14 44.14 44.18 -1.30
CA ILE A 14 45.27 44.07 -0.35
C ILE A 14 46.61 44.18 -1.10
N LYS A 15 46.75 43.52 -2.26
CA LYS A 15 47.93 43.66 -3.13
C LYS A 15 48.17 45.13 -3.50
N ASN A 16 47.15 45.82 -4.00
CA ASN A 16 47.26 47.23 -4.39
C ASN A 16 47.57 48.14 -3.19
N LEU A 17 47.01 47.82 -2.01
CA LEU A 17 47.30 48.51 -0.76
C LEU A 17 48.79 48.42 -0.41
N LEU A 18 49.34 47.20 -0.43
CA LEU A 18 50.75 46.93 -0.15
C LEU A 18 51.65 47.61 -1.19
N GLU A 19 51.38 47.47 -2.48
CA GLU A 19 52.15 48.11 -3.56
C GLU A 19 52.23 49.63 -3.37
N ASN A 20 51.08 50.29 -3.23
CA ASN A 20 51.03 51.74 -3.06
C ASN A 20 51.58 52.20 -1.71
N GLY A 21 51.44 51.39 -0.67
CA GLY A 21 51.98 51.67 0.66
C GLY A 21 53.50 51.67 0.68
N LEU A 22 54.14 50.64 0.11
CA LEU A 22 55.59 50.54 0.03
C LEU A 22 56.20 51.66 -0.83
N ILE A 23 55.54 52.05 -1.92
CA ILE A 23 55.97 53.21 -2.74
C ILE A 23 55.92 54.50 -1.89
N ARG A 24 54.80 54.75 -1.20
CA ARG A 24 54.62 55.96 -0.37
C ARG A 24 55.59 56.04 0.80
N GLN A 25 55.98 54.91 1.36
CA GLN A 25 56.97 54.83 2.45
C GLN A 25 58.43 54.93 1.95
N GLY A 26 58.67 55.08 0.64
CA GLY A 26 60.02 55.27 0.09
C GLY A 26 60.88 54.00 0.07
N ILE A 27 60.27 52.82 0.19
CA ILE A 27 60.97 51.53 0.27
C ILE A 27 61.91 51.26 -0.92
N PRO A 28 61.58 51.63 -2.17
CA PRO A 28 62.49 51.41 -3.29
C PRO A 28 63.86 52.09 -3.12
N SER A 29 63.92 53.23 -2.42
CA SER A 29 65.16 53.93 -2.11
C SER A 29 65.99 53.24 -1.03
N ILE A 30 65.34 52.50 -0.13
CA ILE A 30 65.98 51.74 0.95
C ILE A 30 66.56 50.42 0.41
N LEU A 31 65.79 49.71 -0.42
CA LEU A 31 66.17 48.40 -0.94
C LEU A 31 67.01 48.46 -2.24
N GLY A 32 67.15 49.64 -2.85
CA GLY A 32 67.87 49.81 -4.11
C GLY A 32 67.11 49.30 -5.35
N GLY A 33 65.79 49.09 -5.23
CA GLY A 33 64.93 48.58 -6.29
C GLY A 33 63.47 48.47 -5.85
N MET A 34 62.54 48.40 -6.81
CA MET A 34 61.12 48.26 -6.50
C MET A 34 60.80 46.81 -6.08
N PRO A 35 60.33 46.57 -4.84
CA PRO A 35 59.94 45.22 -4.43
C PRO A 35 58.67 44.78 -5.17
N THR A 36 58.62 43.52 -5.59
CA THR A 36 57.46 42.96 -6.31
C THR A 36 56.44 42.39 -5.33
N ILE A 37 55.15 42.71 -5.49
CA ILE A 37 54.07 42.05 -4.75
C ILE A 37 53.45 40.95 -5.59
N THR A 38 53.46 39.72 -5.07
CA THR A 38 52.92 38.53 -5.73
C THR A 38 51.76 37.95 -4.92
N VAL A 39 50.89 37.18 -5.58
CA VAL A 39 49.71 36.53 -4.97
C VAL A 39 49.63 35.05 -5.34
N LEU A 40 50.80 34.43 -5.54
CA LEU A 40 50.93 33.09 -6.08
C LEU A 40 51.21 32.08 -4.95
N SER A 41 51.23 30.80 -5.30
CA SER A 41 51.69 29.76 -4.38
C SER A 41 53.08 30.11 -3.83
N PRO A 42 53.43 29.76 -2.57
CA PRO A 42 54.70 30.11 -1.95
C PRO A 42 55.98 29.45 -2.55
N ASP A 43 55.96 29.13 -3.83
CA ASP A 43 57.06 28.48 -4.57
C ASP A 43 58.26 29.44 -4.73
N PRO A 44 59.50 29.01 -4.41
CA PRO A 44 60.70 29.76 -4.73
C PRO A 44 60.81 30.19 -6.20
N GLU A 45 60.42 29.34 -7.16
CA GLU A 45 60.60 29.57 -8.60
C GLU A 45 59.44 30.35 -9.25
N GLY A 46 58.25 30.29 -8.66
CA GLY A 46 56.97 30.56 -9.34
C GLY A 46 56.57 32.01 -9.64
N GLY A 47 57.43 33.03 -9.54
CA GLY A 47 56.92 34.39 -9.79
C GLY A 47 57.85 35.60 -9.69
N GLY A 48 59.17 35.46 -9.77
CA GLY A 48 60.06 36.63 -9.66
C GLY A 48 61.51 36.46 -10.12
N ALA A 49 61.87 35.32 -10.72
CA ALA A 49 63.20 35.18 -11.32
C ALA A 49 63.21 35.86 -12.69
N THR A 50 63.47 37.16 -12.74
CA THR A 50 63.81 37.83 -13.99
C THR A 50 65.30 37.59 -14.24
N ASN A 51 65.65 36.82 -15.29
CA ASN A 51 67.04 36.53 -15.66
C ASN A 51 67.90 35.88 -14.55
N GLY A 52 67.33 34.97 -13.74
CA GLY A 52 68.08 34.24 -12.72
C GLY A 52 68.50 35.06 -11.49
N GLN A 53 68.05 36.31 -11.36
CA GLN A 53 68.25 37.12 -10.15
C GLN A 53 67.00 37.07 -9.26
N THR A 54 67.19 36.72 -7.99
CA THR A 54 66.14 36.84 -6.96
C THR A 54 65.88 38.33 -6.70
N VAL A 55 64.69 38.80 -7.05
CA VAL A 55 64.21 40.15 -6.74
C VAL A 55 63.52 40.12 -5.38
N ASP A 56 63.70 41.19 -4.60
CA ASP A 56 62.96 41.39 -3.35
C ASP A 56 61.45 41.37 -3.63
N ARG A 57 60.75 40.45 -2.98
CA ARG A 57 59.32 40.26 -3.18
C ARG A 57 58.59 39.98 -1.88
N LEU A 58 57.36 40.46 -1.81
CA LEU A 58 56.40 40.09 -0.79
C LEU A 58 55.30 39.25 -1.45
N ASN A 59 55.07 38.04 -0.97
CA ASN A 59 54.01 37.18 -1.47
C ASN A 59 52.82 37.21 -0.51
N LEU A 60 51.64 37.51 -1.04
CA LEU A 60 50.35 37.48 -0.34
C LEU A 60 49.58 36.23 -0.80
N PHE A 61 49.69 35.16 -0.02
CA PHE A 61 49.11 33.87 -0.36
C PHE A 61 47.84 33.58 0.46
N LEU A 62 46.70 33.38 -0.20
CA LEU A 62 45.46 32.93 0.44
C LEU A 62 45.55 31.42 0.72
N TYR A 63 45.79 31.05 1.98
CA TYR A 63 46.02 29.63 2.34
C TYR A 63 44.78 28.94 2.92
N GLN A 64 43.82 29.70 3.45
CA GLN A 64 42.61 29.12 4.05
C GLN A 64 41.41 30.06 3.91
N THR A 65 40.24 29.47 3.71
CA THR A 65 38.94 30.16 3.76
C THR A 65 38.01 29.42 4.71
N ASN A 66 37.39 30.15 5.63
CA ASN A 66 36.49 29.58 6.64
C ASN A 66 35.14 30.30 6.62
N PRO A 67 34.02 29.61 6.91
CA PRO A 67 32.75 30.29 7.15
C PRO A 67 32.82 31.18 8.38
N ASN A 68 32.41 32.45 8.24
CA ASN A 68 32.46 33.38 9.37
C ASN A 68 31.41 32.98 10.43
N PRO A 69 31.79 32.81 11.72
CA PRO A 69 30.89 32.32 12.76
C PRO A 69 29.73 33.27 13.07
N SER A 70 29.90 34.57 12.86
CA SER A 70 28.90 35.60 13.16
C SER A 70 27.77 35.64 12.12
N TRP A 71 28.05 35.24 10.88
CA TRP A 71 27.10 35.35 9.76
C TRP A 71 26.68 34.01 9.15
N ARG A 72 27.38 32.90 9.43
CA ARG A 72 27.07 31.58 8.86
C ARG A 72 25.66 31.07 9.16
N ASN A 73 25.00 31.60 10.19
CA ASN A 73 23.66 31.16 10.64
C ASN A 73 22.54 32.16 10.27
N VAL A 74 22.83 33.20 9.47
CA VAL A 74 21.82 34.21 9.05
C VAL A 74 20.71 33.59 8.20
N GLY A 75 21.03 32.51 7.47
CA GLY A 75 20.02 31.70 6.77
C GLY A 75 20.64 30.61 5.94
N LEU A 76 19.80 29.67 5.49
CA LEU A 76 20.17 28.64 4.52
C LEU A 76 19.56 28.97 3.15
N PRO A 77 20.26 28.69 2.03
CA PRO A 77 19.69 28.82 0.70
C PRO A 77 18.53 27.83 0.53
N SER A 78 17.31 28.25 0.86
CA SER A 78 16.14 27.36 0.94
C SER A 78 15.35 27.37 -0.37
N ARG A 79 14.65 26.25 -0.60
CA ARG A 79 13.78 26.02 -1.76
C ARG A 79 12.41 25.54 -1.29
N ASN A 80 11.38 25.81 -2.09
CA ASN A 80 10.04 25.28 -1.85
C ASN A 80 9.92 23.83 -2.34
N SER A 81 8.77 23.20 -2.10
CA SER A 81 8.46 21.84 -2.54
C SER A 81 8.55 21.66 -4.07
N SER A 82 8.35 22.73 -4.85
CA SER A 82 8.51 22.75 -6.30
C SER A 82 9.95 22.97 -6.78
N GLY A 83 10.91 23.13 -5.86
CA GLY A 83 12.32 23.38 -6.16
C GLY A 83 12.68 24.84 -6.47
N ASP A 84 11.73 25.77 -6.44
CA ASP A 84 11.98 27.20 -6.61
C ASP A 84 12.73 27.77 -5.41
N ARG A 85 13.56 28.79 -5.63
CA ARG A 85 14.34 29.44 -4.58
C ARG A 85 13.48 30.40 -3.75
N ILE A 86 13.56 30.28 -2.42
CA ILE A 86 12.83 31.15 -1.47
C ILE A 86 13.75 32.24 -0.90
N SER A 87 15.05 31.97 -0.73
CA SER A 87 15.99 32.91 -0.10
C SER A 87 17.37 32.91 -0.78
N ASN A 88 18.11 34.02 -0.61
CA ASN A 88 19.52 34.17 -1.00
C ASN A 88 20.35 34.67 0.20
N PRO A 89 20.53 33.90 1.27
CA PRO A 89 21.45 34.33 2.33
C PRO A 89 22.88 34.43 1.77
N PRO A 90 23.67 35.43 2.20
CA PRO A 90 25.05 35.59 1.74
C PRO A 90 25.92 34.46 2.30
N LEU A 91 26.85 33.96 1.47
CA LEU A 91 27.96 33.13 1.90
C LEU A 91 29.00 34.04 2.57
N ALA A 92 29.10 33.91 3.88
CA ALA A 92 29.99 34.69 4.72
C ALA A 92 31.31 33.96 4.97
N LEU A 93 32.43 34.59 4.62
CA LEU A 93 33.76 34.01 4.67
C LEU A 93 34.75 34.90 5.43
N ASP A 94 35.64 34.24 6.15
CA ASP A 94 36.91 34.77 6.64
C ASP A 94 38.03 34.24 5.74
N LEU A 95 38.88 35.15 5.25
CA LEU A 95 39.98 34.83 4.36
C LEU A 95 41.30 34.96 5.13
N HIS A 96 42.11 33.90 5.15
CA HIS A 96 43.38 33.88 5.86
C HIS A 96 44.55 33.93 4.86
N TYR A 97 45.40 34.95 5.02
CA TYR A 97 46.53 35.25 4.15
C TYR A 97 47.86 35.04 4.88
N LEU A 98 48.82 34.43 4.18
CA LEU A 98 50.23 34.46 4.54
C LEU A 98 50.92 35.57 3.76
N ILE A 99 51.61 36.45 4.48
CA ILE A 99 52.47 37.47 3.92
C ILE A 99 53.91 37.04 4.17
N THR A 100 54.62 36.66 3.11
CA THR A 100 55.99 36.12 3.18
C THR A 100 56.96 36.99 2.40
N ALA A 101 58.07 37.35 3.02
CA ALA A 101 59.16 38.06 2.36
C ALA A 101 60.16 37.07 1.73
N TYR A 102 60.47 37.27 0.46
CA TYR A 102 61.57 36.59 -0.22
C TYR A 102 62.59 37.62 -0.68
N THR A 103 63.79 37.50 -0.13
CA THR A 103 64.92 38.39 -0.40
C THR A 103 66.18 37.55 -0.50
N LYS A 104 67.24 38.14 -1.06
CA LYS A 104 68.60 37.57 -1.05
C LYS A 104 69.55 38.34 -0.14
N ASP A 105 69.28 39.62 0.05
CA ASP A 105 70.14 40.55 0.78
C ASP A 105 69.76 40.60 2.26
N ALA A 106 70.76 40.85 3.12
CA ALA A 106 70.59 40.89 4.56
C ALA A 106 69.63 42.02 4.98
N PHE A 107 68.81 41.78 6.01
CA PHE A 107 67.83 42.72 6.57
C PHE A 107 66.64 43.10 5.68
N HIS A 108 66.70 42.83 4.38
CA HIS A 108 65.62 43.22 3.46
C HIS A 108 64.30 42.52 3.81
N ALA A 109 64.35 41.27 4.27
CA ALA A 109 63.15 40.52 4.64
C ALA A 109 62.45 41.14 5.86
N GLU A 110 63.22 41.50 6.89
CA GLU A 110 62.74 42.14 8.12
C GLU A 110 62.21 43.55 7.85
N ILE A 111 62.90 44.33 6.99
CA ILE A 111 62.47 45.66 6.57
C ILE A 111 61.13 45.57 5.84
N LEU A 112 61.02 44.72 4.82
CA LEU A 112 59.79 44.54 4.05
C LEU A 112 58.62 44.09 4.94
N LEU A 113 58.85 43.12 5.82
CA LEU A 113 57.84 42.59 6.70
C LEU A 113 57.38 43.65 7.72
N GLY A 114 58.31 44.40 8.32
CA GLY A 114 58.01 45.48 9.24
C GLY A 114 57.13 46.57 8.62
N HIS A 115 57.48 47.00 7.40
CA HIS A 115 56.69 48.00 6.68
C HIS A 115 55.31 47.49 6.25
N ALA A 116 55.21 46.25 5.77
CA ALA A 116 53.93 45.64 5.44
C ALA A 116 53.03 45.55 6.68
N MET A 117 53.58 45.13 7.83
CA MET A 117 52.83 45.04 9.09
C MET A 117 52.38 46.42 9.58
N GLN A 118 53.26 47.42 9.54
CA GLN A 118 52.90 48.78 9.92
C GLN A 118 51.74 49.31 9.05
N LEU A 119 51.82 49.12 7.73
CA LEU A 119 50.79 49.57 6.80
C LEU A 119 49.42 48.93 7.10
N LEU A 120 49.39 47.62 7.35
CA LEU A 120 48.16 46.89 7.65
C LEU A 120 47.62 47.21 9.06
N HIS A 121 48.50 47.61 9.99
CA HIS A 121 48.11 48.08 11.32
C HIS A 121 47.50 49.49 11.27
N GLU A 122 48.02 50.38 10.42
CA GLU A 122 47.50 51.73 10.22
C GLU A 122 46.19 51.73 9.40
N MET A 123 45.98 50.73 8.54
CA MET A 123 44.77 50.54 7.74
C MET A 123 44.06 49.21 8.04
N PRO A 124 43.54 49.01 9.27
CA PRO A 124 42.91 47.77 9.68
C PRO A 124 41.51 47.58 9.10
N VAL A 125 40.94 48.59 8.43
CA VAL A 125 39.65 48.52 7.76
C VAL A 125 39.80 48.97 6.32
N LEU A 126 39.43 48.11 5.38
CA LEU A 126 39.36 48.43 3.97
C LEU A 126 38.11 49.27 3.72
N SER A 127 38.28 50.60 3.70
CA SER A 127 37.19 51.52 3.40
C SER A 127 36.68 51.34 1.97
N ARG A 128 35.43 51.71 1.75
CA ARG A 128 34.80 51.59 0.41
C ARG A 128 35.55 52.39 -0.65
N ASP A 129 36.14 53.53 -0.28
CA ASP A 129 36.90 54.35 -1.22
C ASP A 129 38.23 53.71 -1.60
N VAL A 130 38.92 53.06 -0.66
CA VAL A 130 40.13 52.27 -0.95
C VAL A 130 39.77 51.12 -1.90
N ILE A 131 38.70 50.38 -1.61
CA ILE A 131 38.24 49.28 -2.47
C ILE A 131 37.89 49.81 -3.87
N ARG A 132 37.08 50.87 -3.99
CA ARG A 132 36.71 51.47 -5.28
C ARG A 132 37.92 51.95 -6.07
N SER A 133 38.89 52.57 -5.42
CA SER A 133 40.11 53.04 -6.09
C SER A 133 40.93 51.88 -6.66
N ALA A 134 41.11 50.80 -5.88
CA ALA A 134 41.77 49.59 -6.34
C ALA A 134 41.01 48.89 -7.48
N LEU A 135 39.69 48.76 -7.38
CA LEU A 135 38.86 48.15 -8.43
C LEU A 135 38.90 48.96 -9.74
N ARG A 136 38.94 50.29 -9.67
CA ARG A 136 39.11 51.16 -10.86
C ARG A 136 40.44 50.90 -11.56
N ASN A 137 41.54 50.77 -10.80
CA ASN A 137 42.85 50.44 -11.37
C ASN A 137 42.85 49.06 -12.07
N LEU A 138 42.14 48.09 -11.49
CA LEU A 138 41.98 46.76 -12.09
C LEU A 138 41.13 46.77 -13.36
N ALA A 139 40.12 47.64 -13.45
CA ALA A 139 39.29 47.80 -14.64
C ALA A 139 40.11 48.27 -15.87
N SER A 140 41.18 49.04 -15.65
CA SER A 140 42.13 49.48 -16.67
C SER A 140 43.27 48.48 -16.95
N SER A 141 43.32 47.34 -16.27
CA SER A 141 44.38 46.33 -16.47
C SER A 141 44.27 45.64 -17.83
N SER A 142 45.42 45.29 -18.44
CA SER A 142 45.46 44.45 -19.65
C SER A 142 45.04 43.00 -19.36
N GLU A 143 45.21 42.54 -18.12
CA GLU A 143 44.90 41.17 -17.71
C GLU A 143 43.38 40.93 -17.63
N PRO A 144 42.82 39.95 -18.38
CA PRO A 144 41.39 39.68 -18.38
C PRO A 144 40.83 39.33 -16.98
N ALA A 145 41.60 38.55 -16.20
CA ALA A 145 41.20 38.19 -14.84
C ALA A 145 41.11 39.42 -13.93
N ALA A 146 42.09 40.33 -14.01
CA ALA A 146 42.06 41.58 -13.23
C ALA A 146 40.85 42.45 -13.59
N ARG A 147 40.52 42.58 -14.87
CA ARG A 147 39.31 43.30 -15.32
C ARG A 147 38.03 42.67 -14.80
N ALA A 148 37.94 41.34 -14.75
CA ALA A 148 36.79 40.66 -14.17
C ALA A 148 36.64 40.98 -12.67
N LEU A 149 37.73 41.01 -11.90
CA LEU A 149 37.66 41.34 -10.46
C LEU A 149 37.09 42.74 -10.19
N ALA A 150 37.23 43.68 -11.14
CA ALA A 150 36.64 45.01 -11.04
C ALA A 150 35.10 45.00 -10.99
N THR A 151 34.45 43.95 -11.50
CA THR A 151 32.99 43.78 -11.49
C THR A 151 32.48 43.01 -10.27
N SER A 152 33.29 42.86 -9.22
CA SER A 152 32.95 42.08 -8.02
C SER A 152 31.89 42.71 -7.09
N ASP A 153 31.58 43.99 -7.28
CA ASP A 153 30.71 44.80 -6.41
C ASP A 153 31.12 44.78 -4.92
N LEU A 154 32.41 44.52 -4.64
CA LEU A 154 32.95 44.37 -3.28
C LEU A 154 32.71 45.61 -2.40
N ALA A 155 32.78 46.80 -2.98
CA ALA A 155 32.53 48.05 -2.26
C ALA A 155 31.06 48.23 -1.84
N GLU A 156 30.13 47.53 -2.49
CA GLU A 156 28.69 47.58 -2.24
C GLU A 156 28.21 46.48 -1.28
N GLN A 157 29.16 45.78 -0.66
CA GLN A 157 28.87 44.89 0.46
C GLN A 157 28.38 45.69 1.69
N LEU A 158 27.46 45.10 2.45
CA LEU A 158 26.92 45.70 3.67
C LEU A 158 28.03 45.97 4.71
N GLU A 159 28.72 44.90 5.12
CA GLU A 159 29.81 44.96 6.10
C GLU A 159 31.14 45.39 5.48
N GLN A 160 31.92 46.18 6.21
CA GLN A 160 33.29 46.54 5.83
C GLN A 160 34.27 45.40 6.13
N ILE A 161 35.30 45.27 5.29
CA ILE A 161 36.33 44.24 5.46
C ILE A 161 37.40 44.77 6.39
N LYS A 162 37.67 44.03 7.46
CA LYS A 162 38.67 44.31 8.48
C LYS A 162 39.85 43.37 8.29
N LEU A 163 41.06 43.91 8.36
CA LEU A 163 42.31 43.18 8.36
C LEU A 163 42.81 43.10 9.81
N SER A 164 43.10 41.89 10.27
CA SER A 164 43.61 41.65 11.61
C SER A 164 44.79 40.71 11.55
N ALA A 165 45.86 41.02 12.29
CA ALA A 165 46.97 40.11 12.43
C ALA A 165 46.52 38.88 13.24
N GLN A 166 46.83 37.69 12.75
CA GLN A 166 46.52 36.44 13.42
C GLN A 166 47.81 35.85 13.97
N PRO A 167 47.97 35.76 15.30
CA PRO A 167 49.13 35.09 15.86
C PRO A 167 49.07 33.60 15.51
N MET A 168 50.21 33.04 15.11
CA MET A 168 50.37 31.62 14.83
C MET A 168 51.51 31.10 15.70
N SER A 169 51.32 29.93 16.31
CA SER A 169 52.34 29.29 17.13
C SER A 169 53.49 28.76 16.26
N THR A 170 54.66 28.57 16.87
CA THR A 170 55.84 28.01 16.18
C THR A 170 55.56 26.62 15.59
N GLU A 171 54.76 25.81 16.28
CA GLU A 171 54.35 24.48 15.80
C GLU A 171 53.46 24.56 14.56
N GLU A 172 52.46 25.45 14.56
CA GLU A 172 51.55 25.66 13.42
C GLU A 172 52.29 26.20 12.20
N VAL A 173 53.18 27.18 12.41
CA VAL A 173 54.06 27.70 11.35
C VAL A 173 54.95 26.59 10.81
N SER A 174 55.57 25.78 11.67
CA SER A 174 56.41 24.65 11.26
C SER A 174 55.63 23.62 10.43
N LYS A 175 54.40 23.28 10.83
CA LYS A 175 53.54 22.35 10.09
C LYS A 175 53.13 22.91 8.73
N LEU A 176 52.76 24.19 8.68
CA LEU A 176 52.35 24.86 7.45
C LEU A 176 53.48 24.88 6.42
N TRP A 177 54.69 25.29 6.83
CA TRP A 177 55.86 25.30 5.94
C TRP A 177 56.32 23.89 5.54
N SER A 178 56.21 22.90 6.43
CA SER A 178 56.47 21.49 6.06
C SER A 178 55.51 21.01 4.98
N ALA A 179 54.22 21.38 5.06
CA ALA A 179 53.22 21.00 4.07
C ALA A 179 53.42 21.68 2.71
N ILE A 180 53.92 22.92 2.70
CA ILE A 180 54.25 23.67 1.48
C ILE A 180 55.49 23.08 0.77
N GLN A 181 56.28 22.25 1.46
CA GLN A 181 57.51 21.61 0.94
C GLN A 181 58.58 22.62 0.48
N THR A 182 58.61 23.81 1.08
CA THR A 182 59.60 24.85 0.81
C THR A 182 60.33 25.24 2.08
N GLN A 183 61.48 25.90 1.91
CA GLN A 183 62.25 26.38 3.06
C GLN A 183 61.49 27.48 3.80
N TYR A 184 61.52 27.43 5.12
CA TYR A 184 60.96 28.47 5.98
C TYR A 184 61.50 29.86 5.62
N ARG A 185 60.60 30.85 5.63
CA ARG A 185 60.90 32.27 5.36
C ARG A 185 60.17 33.15 6.39
N PRO A 186 60.64 34.39 6.62
CA PRO A 186 59.93 35.34 7.48
C PRO A 186 58.50 35.58 6.97
N THR A 187 57.52 35.28 7.82
CA THR A 187 56.10 35.29 7.47
C THR A 187 55.24 35.82 8.60
N VAL A 188 54.19 36.56 8.23
CA VAL A 188 53.09 36.92 9.13
C VAL A 188 51.74 36.50 8.54
N VAL A 189 50.77 36.29 9.42
CA VAL A 189 49.43 35.83 9.05
C VAL A 189 48.42 36.94 9.30
N TYR A 190 47.55 37.18 8.33
CA TYR A 190 46.47 38.14 8.42
C TYR A 190 45.13 37.50 8.07
N GLN A 191 44.10 37.84 8.82
CA GLN A 191 42.71 37.49 8.50
C GLN A 191 41.99 38.72 7.95
N ALA A 192 41.33 38.57 6.80
CA ALA A 192 40.36 39.50 6.26
C ALA A 192 38.94 39.03 6.58
N SER A 193 38.21 39.80 7.38
CA SER A 193 36.84 39.50 7.85
C SER A 193 35.95 40.75 7.78
N ILE A 194 34.75 40.73 7.23
CA ILE A 194 33.98 39.63 6.67
C ILE A 194 33.79 39.82 5.16
N VAL A 195 33.85 38.74 4.40
CA VAL A 195 33.55 38.74 2.96
C VAL A 195 32.22 38.04 2.72
N LEU A 196 31.25 38.74 2.13
CA LEU A 196 29.91 38.25 1.85
C LEU A 196 29.77 38.02 0.34
N ILE A 197 29.31 36.85 -0.06
CA ILE A 197 29.02 36.52 -1.46
C ILE A 197 27.55 36.17 -1.57
N GLU A 198 26.78 36.97 -2.30
CA GLU A 198 25.33 36.76 -2.45
C GLU A 198 24.92 36.53 -3.90
N SER A 199 23.94 35.65 -4.10
CA SER A 199 23.34 35.45 -5.41
C SER A 199 22.24 36.49 -5.67
N GLN A 200 22.30 37.16 -6.82
CA GLN A 200 21.26 38.12 -7.26
C GLN A 200 20.11 37.44 -8.02
N LYS A 201 19.94 36.12 -7.90
CA LYS A 201 18.85 35.39 -8.56
C LYS A 201 17.51 35.74 -7.92
N SER A 202 16.43 35.83 -8.72
CA SER A 202 15.09 36.08 -8.18
C SER A 202 14.67 34.99 -7.16
N THR A 203 14.00 35.42 -6.10
CA THR A 203 13.43 34.55 -5.06
C THR A 203 11.91 34.65 -5.09
N LYS A 204 11.22 33.53 -4.83
CA LYS A 204 9.78 33.49 -4.67
C LYS A 204 9.46 33.50 -3.19
N SER A 205 9.05 34.66 -2.68
CA SER A 205 8.49 34.76 -1.33
C SER A 205 7.07 34.23 -1.30
N ALA A 206 6.69 33.54 -0.23
CA ALA A 206 5.31 33.12 -0.03
C ALA A 206 4.41 34.34 0.21
N LEU A 207 3.14 34.23 -0.17
CA LEU A 207 2.15 35.25 0.20
C LEU A 207 1.99 35.28 1.73
N PRO A 208 1.78 36.47 2.33
CA PRO A 208 1.44 36.55 3.75
C PRO A 208 0.21 35.70 4.08
N VAL A 209 0.20 35.13 5.29
CA VAL A 209 -0.96 34.38 5.78
C VAL A 209 -2.15 35.33 5.89
N ARG A 210 -3.20 35.11 5.08
CA ARG A 210 -4.41 35.95 5.06
C ARG A 210 -5.27 35.77 6.31
N GLU A 211 -5.47 34.53 6.73
CA GLU A 211 -6.38 34.16 7.82
C GLU A 211 -5.80 32.94 8.54
N ARG A 212 -5.95 32.88 9.87
CA ARG A 212 -5.63 31.69 10.67
C ARG A 212 -6.94 31.10 11.18
N ARG A 213 -7.27 29.88 10.75
CA ARG A 213 -8.42 29.14 11.27
C ARG A 213 -7.94 28.06 12.22
N LEU A 214 -8.42 28.10 13.45
CA LEU A 214 -8.09 27.13 14.49
C LEU A 214 -9.38 26.44 14.93
N HIS A 215 -9.42 25.12 14.82
CA HIS A 215 -10.50 24.30 15.36
C HIS A 215 -9.99 23.60 16.63
N ILE A 216 -10.67 23.86 17.75
CA ILE A 216 -10.42 23.19 19.02
C ILE A 216 -11.63 22.31 19.28
N VAL A 217 -11.43 20.99 19.23
CA VAL A 217 -12.46 20.00 19.52
C VAL A 217 -11.99 19.12 20.69
N PRO A 218 -12.88 18.76 21.63
CA PRO A 218 -12.53 17.79 22.65
C PRO A 218 -12.19 16.44 21.99
N PHE A 219 -11.25 15.71 22.59
CA PHE A 219 -10.90 14.37 22.12
C PHE A 219 -12.00 13.38 22.54
N GLU A 220 -12.99 13.21 21.68
CA GLU A 220 -14.10 12.27 21.87
C GLU A 220 -13.98 11.14 20.85
N GLN A 221 -13.28 10.07 21.23
CA GLN A 221 -13.13 8.92 20.34
C GLN A 221 -14.49 8.22 20.17
N PRO A 222 -14.97 8.03 18.91
CA PRO A 222 -16.14 7.19 18.65
C PRO A 222 -15.80 5.74 18.98
N VAL A 223 -16.72 5.01 19.62
CA VAL A 223 -16.50 3.59 19.97
C VAL A 223 -17.69 2.76 19.52
N ILE A 224 -17.43 1.76 18.68
CA ILE A 224 -18.43 0.78 18.24
C ILE A 224 -18.43 -0.38 19.24
N ALA A 225 -19.54 -0.53 19.94
CA ALA A 225 -19.75 -1.60 20.92
C ALA A 225 -20.34 -2.85 20.29
N ALA A 226 -21.27 -2.71 19.34
CA ALA A 226 -21.91 -3.84 18.67
C ALA A 226 -22.36 -3.50 17.24
N VAL A 227 -22.50 -4.53 16.41
CA VAL A 227 -23.09 -4.45 15.06
C VAL A 227 -24.22 -5.45 14.94
N LYS A 228 -25.38 -4.97 14.50
CA LYS A 228 -26.59 -5.78 14.32
C LYS A 228 -27.11 -5.65 12.89
N PRO A 229 -27.42 -6.77 12.21
CA PRO A 229 -27.07 -8.13 12.59
C PRO A 229 -25.56 -8.41 12.45
N GLN A 230 -25.02 -9.36 13.23
CA GLN A 230 -23.62 -9.80 13.11
C GLN A 230 -23.36 -10.52 11.77
N ILE A 231 -24.40 -11.14 11.20
CA ILE A 231 -24.41 -11.78 9.89
C ILE A 231 -25.36 -10.98 9.00
N ALA A 232 -24.83 -10.29 8.02
CA ALA A 232 -25.56 -9.44 7.10
C ALA A 232 -25.62 -10.05 5.69
N THR A 233 -26.62 -9.66 4.91
CA THR A 233 -26.73 -9.99 3.49
C THR A 233 -26.38 -8.74 2.65
N PRO A 234 -25.95 -8.90 1.39
CA PRO A 234 -25.64 -7.76 0.52
C PRO A 234 -26.83 -6.80 0.40
N GLY A 235 -26.59 -5.51 0.63
CA GLY A 235 -27.63 -4.46 0.59
C GLY A 235 -28.53 -4.40 1.83
N SER A 236 -28.30 -5.22 2.85
CA SER A 236 -28.99 -5.08 4.14
C SER A 236 -28.48 -3.88 4.94
N GLN A 237 -29.29 -3.38 5.86
CA GLN A 237 -28.92 -2.31 6.77
C GLN A 237 -28.24 -2.87 8.02
N LEU A 238 -27.10 -2.30 8.39
CA LEU A 238 -26.43 -2.54 9.66
C LEU A 238 -26.76 -1.43 10.64
N THR A 239 -26.96 -1.81 11.89
CA THR A 239 -27.09 -0.92 13.05
C THR A 239 -25.83 -1.06 13.90
N LEU A 240 -25.05 0.02 13.99
CA LEU A 240 -23.84 0.11 14.82
C LEU A 240 -24.25 0.76 16.14
N GLU A 241 -24.10 0.08 17.26
CA GLU A 241 -24.40 0.60 18.60
C GLU A 241 -23.09 0.98 19.31
N GLY A 242 -23.10 2.09 20.06
CA GLY A 242 -21.90 2.61 20.71
C GLY A 242 -22.07 3.99 21.31
N ARG A 243 -21.05 4.85 21.17
CA ARG A 243 -21.05 6.22 21.73
C ARG A 243 -20.14 7.16 20.96
N ASN A 244 -20.39 8.47 21.14
CA ASN A 244 -19.63 9.59 20.55
C ASN A 244 -19.61 9.54 19.03
N PHE A 245 -20.67 9.04 18.38
CA PHE A 245 -20.72 8.93 16.94
C PHE A 245 -21.02 10.27 16.25
N ARG A 246 -21.64 11.21 16.96
CA ARG A 246 -22.10 12.46 16.35
C ARG A 246 -20.93 13.41 16.08
N SER A 247 -20.76 13.78 14.82
CA SER A 247 -19.83 14.84 14.39
C SER A 247 -20.45 15.63 13.23
N GLN A 248 -19.79 16.71 12.78
CA GLN A 248 -20.22 17.51 11.63
C GLN A 248 -20.26 16.69 10.34
N GLN A 249 -19.26 15.83 10.14
CA GLN A 249 -19.13 14.94 8.99
C GLN A 249 -18.70 13.56 9.49
N VAL A 250 -19.43 12.53 9.09
CA VAL A 250 -19.20 11.14 9.52
C VAL A 250 -19.29 10.23 8.31
N THR A 251 -18.32 9.33 8.17
CA THR A 251 -18.34 8.24 7.20
C THR A 251 -18.17 6.90 7.92
N VAL A 252 -18.82 5.86 7.38
CA VAL A 252 -18.56 4.48 7.76
C VAL A 252 -17.71 3.86 6.67
N ASN A 253 -16.49 3.47 7.04
CA ASN A 253 -15.52 2.88 6.14
C ASN A 253 -15.60 1.36 6.23
N PHE A 254 -15.93 0.70 5.12
CA PHE A 254 -15.88 -0.74 4.91
C PHE A 254 -14.56 -1.07 4.17
N GLY A 255 -13.47 -1.19 4.91
CA GLY A 255 -12.13 -1.26 4.31
C GLY A 255 -11.82 0.01 3.51
N ALA A 256 -11.69 -0.10 2.18
CA ALA A 256 -11.39 1.02 1.29
C ALA A 256 -12.64 1.81 0.83
N VAL A 257 -13.85 1.36 1.18
CA VAL A 257 -15.10 1.96 0.71
C VAL A 257 -15.69 2.82 1.83
N ALA A 258 -15.76 4.13 1.64
CA ALA A 258 -16.37 5.06 2.58
C ALA A 258 -17.81 5.40 2.17
N ILE A 259 -18.75 5.28 3.10
CA ILE A 259 -20.18 5.53 2.86
C ILE A 259 -20.74 6.45 3.94
N ALA A 260 -21.61 7.39 3.54
CA ALA A 260 -22.34 8.22 4.49
C ALA A 260 -23.41 7.37 5.22
N PRO A 261 -23.59 7.53 6.53
CA PRO A 261 -24.62 6.80 7.26
C PRO A 261 -26.03 7.19 6.79
N ASP A 262 -26.93 6.22 6.73
CA ASP A 262 -28.35 6.43 6.40
C ASP A 262 -29.06 7.18 7.55
N ARG A 263 -28.68 6.86 8.79
CA ARG A 263 -29.09 7.58 10.00
C ARG A 263 -27.92 7.67 10.96
N LEU A 264 -27.79 8.84 11.58
CA LEU A 264 -26.74 9.14 12.54
C LEU A 264 -27.36 9.71 13.82
N ASN A 265 -27.11 9.06 14.94
CA ASN A 265 -27.26 9.66 16.26
C ASN A 265 -25.98 9.39 17.08
N ASP A 266 -25.94 9.82 18.34
CA ASP A 266 -24.71 9.74 19.13
C ASP A 266 -24.35 8.33 19.61
N GLN A 267 -25.34 7.44 19.74
CA GLN A 267 -25.19 6.08 20.27
C GLN A 267 -25.48 4.98 19.24
N GLU A 268 -26.01 5.34 18.09
CA GLU A 268 -26.42 4.43 17.03
C GLU A 268 -26.21 5.06 15.65
N VAL A 269 -25.66 4.25 14.74
CA VAL A 269 -25.51 4.58 13.32
C VAL A 269 -26.17 3.49 12.49
N GLN A 270 -27.02 3.88 11.53
CA GLN A 270 -27.56 2.95 10.54
C GLN A 270 -26.87 3.18 9.20
N VAL A 271 -26.42 2.11 8.57
CA VAL A 271 -25.70 2.17 7.29
C VAL A 271 -25.99 0.94 6.45
N THR A 272 -26.24 1.16 5.16
CA THR A 272 -26.48 0.09 4.20
C THR A 272 -25.16 -0.53 3.73
N VAL A 273 -25.08 -1.86 3.78
CA VAL A 273 -23.87 -2.59 3.36
C VAL A 273 -23.65 -2.42 1.85
N PRO A 274 -22.46 -1.97 1.42
CA PRO A 274 -22.18 -1.81 0.00
C PRO A 274 -22.17 -3.14 -0.76
N SER A 275 -22.58 -3.09 -2.02
CA SER A 275 -22.67 -4.27 -2.89
C SER A 275 -21.33 -4.77 -3.41
N ASN A 276 -20.26 -3.96 -3.35
CA ASN A 276 -18.92 -4.27 -3.86
C ASN A 276 -18.00 -4.97 -2.84
N LEU A 277 -18.50 -5.28 -1.64
CA LEU A 277 -17.75 -6.05 -0.65
C LEU A 277 -17.61 -7.50 -1.11
N SER A 278 -16.69 -8.25 -0.50
CA SER A 278 -16.54 -9.69 -0.76
C SER A 278 -17.26 -10.48 0.32
N ALA A 279 -17.70 -11.69 -0.01
CA ALA A 279 -18.36 -12.57 0.96
C ALA A 279 -17.39 -12.93 2.10
N GLY A 280 -17.88 -13.25 3.29
CA GLY A 280 -17.05 -13.59 4.44
C GLY A 280 -16.89 -12.45 5.46
N ILE A 281 -15.82 -12.50 6.24
CA ILE A 281 -15.56 -11.52 7.32
C ILE A 281 -15.11 -10.19 6.71
N ASN A 282 -15.87 -9.14 6.99
CA ASN A 282 -15.53 -7.76 6.65
C ASN A 282 -15.38 -6.95 7.94
N THR A 283 -14.67 -5.83 7.85
CA THR A 283 -14.54 -4.88 8.96
C THR A 283 -15.13 -3.54 8.57
N LEU A 284 -15.65 -2.84 9.57
CA LEU A 284 -16.10 -1.47 9.43
C LEU A 284 -15.49 -0.57 10.51
N GLN A 285 -15.41 0.71 10.21
CA GLN A 285 -14.91 1.74 11.11
C GLN A 285 -15.69 3.04 10.86
N ILE A 286 -16.10 3.73 11.92
CA ILE A 286 -16.57 5.11 11.83
C ILE A 286 -15.37 6.05 11.81
N GLN A 287 -15.35 6.95 10.83
CA GLN A 287 -14.41 8.05 10.69
C GLN A 287 -15.16 9.38 10.74
N GLN A 288 -14.70 10.28 11.62
CA GLN A 288 -15.22 11.63 11.74
C GLN A 288 -14.28 12.58 11.01
N LEU A 289 -14.83 13.47 10.20
CA LEU A 289 -14.09 14.46 9.44
C LEU A 289 -14.31 15.85 10.03
N LEU A 290 -13.27 16.67 9.99
CA LEU A 290 -13.29 18.05 10.46
C LEU A 290 -13.32 19.00 9.25
N ASP A 291 -14.30 19.89 9.22
CA ASP A 291 -14.42 20.89 8.17
C ASP A 291 -13.65 22.18 8.57
N PHE A 292 -12.60 22.51 7.82
CA PHE A 292 -11.82 23.74 8.02
C PHE A 292 -12.30 24.90 7.11
N GLY A 293 -13.46 24.72 6.50
CA GLY A 293 -14.08 25.63 5.55
C GLY A 293 -13.76 25.30 4.09
N PRO A 294 -14.41 26.01 3.16
CA PRO A 294 -14.47 25.63 1.75
C PRO A 294 -13.11 25.57 1.04
N ASP A 295 -12.13 26.34 1.52
CA ASP A 295 -10.79 26.43 0.91
C ASP A 295 -9.85 25.29 1.34
N SER A 296 -10.15 24.61 2.45
CA SER A 296 -9.26 23.59 3.03
C SER A 296 -9.82 22.18 2.88
N GLY A 297 -11.13 22.05 2.65
CA GLY A 297 -11.81 20.77 2.55
C GLY A 297 -11.92 20.05 3.90
N LEU A 298 -12.30 18.78 3.83
CA LEU A 298 -12.46 17.91 4.98
C LEU A 298 -11.11 17.30 5.37
N HIS A 299 -10.79 17.38 6.66
CA HIS A 299 -9.59 16.79 7.25
C HIS A 299 -9.95 15.59 8.11
N GLN A 300 -9.01 14.67 8.28
CA GLN A 300 -9.18 13.52 9.17
C GLN A 300 -9.32 14.01 10.63
N GLY A 301 -10.39 13.58 11.28
CA GLY A 301 -10.64 13.79 12.70
C GLY A 301 -10.42 12.50 13.49
N PHE A 302 -11.45 12.07 14.23
CA PHE A 302 -11.38 10.89 15.08
C PHE A 302 -11.83 9.62 14.36
N GLU A 303 -11.26 8.50 14.79
CA GLU A 303 -11.59 7.18 14.26
C GLU A 303 -11.95 6.23 15.39
N SER A 304 -12.93 5.38 15.10
CA SER A 304 -13.36 4.34 16.03
C SER A 304 -12.49 3.09 15.95
N ASN A 305 -12.74 2.15 16.87
CA ASN A 305 -12.23 0.79 16.73
C ASN A 305 -12.76 0.11 15.46
N LEU A 306 -11.98 -0.82 14.91
CA LEU A 306 -12.44 -1.71 13.87
C LEU A 306 -13.43 -2.73 14.44
N MET A 307 -14.57 -2.89 13.78
CA MET A 307 -15.60 -3.84 14.18
C MET A 307 -15.87 -4.85 13.06
N PRO A 308 -15.72 -6.17 13.30
CA PRO A 308 -15.98 -7.18 12.29
C PRO A 308 -17.47 -7.52 12.19
N PHE A 309 -17.92 -7.82 10.97
CA PHE A 309 -19.22 -8.45 10.69
C PHE A 309 -19.05 -9.48 9.57
N VAL A 310 -20.00 -10.39 9.46
CA VAL A 310 -19.98 -11.45 8.45
C VAL A 310 -20.94 -11.08 7.33
N LEU A 311 -20.45 -10.99 6.10
CA LEU A 311 -21.27 -10.83 4.91
C LEU A 311 -21.57 -12.20 4.31
N ALA A 312 -22.78 -12.70 4.57
CA ALA A 312 -23.23 -13.99 4.06
C ALA A 312 -23.44 -13.93 2.53
N PRO A 313 -22.94 -14.92 1.78
CA PRO A 313 -23.23 -15.03 0.36
C PRO A 313 -24.70 -15.39 0.15
N LYS A 314 -25.30 -14.91 -0.95
CA LYS A 314 -26.63 -15.29 -1.42
C LYS A 314 -26.49 -15.95 -2.79
N ILE A 315 -27.08 -17.14 -2.94
CA ILE A 315 -27.20 -17.81 -4.24
C ILE A 315 -28.37 -17.15 -4.97
N LEU A 316 -28.10 -16.58 -6.15
CA LEU A 316 -29.10 -15.96 -7.02
C LEU A 316 -29.72 -16.97 -7.98
N GLN A 317 -28.88 -17.85 -8.53
CA GLN A 317 -29.29 -18.92 -9.43
C GLN A 317 -28.45 -20.15 -9.16
N ILE A 318 -29.06 -21.32 -9.34
CA ILE A 318 -28.39 -22.61 -9.25
C ILE A 318 -28.87 -23.48 -10.40
N ALA A 319 -27.93 -24.12 -11.08
CA ALA A 319 -28.21 -25.04 -12.17
C ALA A 319 -27.27 -26.24 -12.11
N ALA A 320 -27.79 -27.42 -12.40
CA ALA A 320 -26.96 -28.59 -12.67
C ALA A 320 -26.59 -28.62 -14.17
N SER A 321 -25.48 -29.28 -14.50
CA SER A 321 -25.21 -29.77 -15.86
C SER A 321 -26.36 -30.66 -16.34
N GLU A 322 -26.44 -30.94 -17.64
CA GLU A 322 -27.58 -31.62 -18.29
C GLU A 322 -28.16 -32.80 -17.48
N GLY A 323 -27.35 -33.56 -16.77
CA GLY A 323 -27.82 -34.32 -15.60
C GLY A 323 -26.66 -35.05 -14.94
N ILE A 324 -26.97 -36.03 -14.11
CA ILE A 324 -25.97 -36.94 -13.54
C ILE A 324 -25.46 -37.87 -14.67
N ARG A 325 -24.14 -37.91 -14.87
CA ARG A 325 -23.45 -38.79 -15.83
C ARG A 325 -22.47 -39.68 -15.08
N SER A 326 -22.72 -40.99 -15.08
CA SER A 326 -21.91 -41.98 -14.34
C SER A 326 -21.68 -41.59 -12.86
N GLY A 327 -22.73 -41.11 -12.19
CA GLY A 327 -22.70 -40.66 -10.80
C GLY A 327 -22.16 -39.25 -10.55
N ASN A 328 -21.54 -38.60 -11.54
CA ASN A 328 -20.99 -37.26 -11.39
C ASN A 328 -21.95 -36.18 -11.90
N VAL A 329 -22.00 -35.04 -11.22
CA VAL A 329 -22.74 -33.86 -11.68
C VAL A 329 -21.97 -32.59 -11.38
N THR A 330 -22.00 -31.64 -12.32
CA THR A 330 -21.45 -30.30 -12.10
C THR A 330 -22.59 -29.35 -11.77
N VAL A 331 -22.51 -28.69 -10.63
CA VAL A 331 -23.49 -27.68 -10.18
C VAL A 331 -22.85 -26.31 -10.27
N THR A 332 -23.47 -25.42 -11.05
CA THR A 332 -23.05 -24.03 -11.21
C THR A 332 -23.98 -23.13 -10.42
N VAL A 333 -23.41 -22.27 -9.58
CA VAL A 333 -24.14 -21.26 -8.80
C VAL A 333 -23.71 -19.86 -9.20
N GLN A 334 -24.68 -18.97 -9.32
CA GLN A 334 -24.48 -17.53 -9.40
C GLN A 334 -24.66 -16.93 -8.01
N VAL A 335 -23.71 -16.14 -7.53
CA VAL A 335 -23.65 -15.68 -6.14
C VAL A 335 -23.46 -14.17 -6.05
N ILE A 336 -24.01 -13.58 -5.00
CA ILE A 336 -23.71 -12.21 -4.58
C ILE A 336 -23.35 -12.22 -3.08
N PRO A 337 -22.29 -11.54 -2.65
CA PRO A 337 -21.38 -10.72 -3.45
C PRO A 337 -20.27 -11.55 -4.12
N ILE A 338 -19.35 -10.88 -4.84
CA ILE A 338 -18.23 -11.53 -5.53
C ILE A 338 -17.34 -12.30 -4.54
N VAL A 339 -16.87 -13.48 -4.95
CA VAL A 339 -15.98 -14.31 -4.14
C VAL A 339 -14.56 -14.17 -4.66
N ARG A 340 -13.62 -13.76 -3.81
CA ARG A 340 -12.22 -13.57 -4.19
C ARG A 340 -11.51 -14.89 -4.44
N LYS A 341 -10.51 -14.90 -5.32
CA LYS A 341 -9.77 -16.10 -5.73
C LYS A 341 -9.15 -16.92 -4.58
N ASN A 342 -8.78 -16.25 -3.48
CA ASN A 342 -8.12 -16.87 -2.32
C ASN A 342 -9.09 -17.36 -1.23
N GLN A 343 -10.40 -17.22 -1.42
CA GLN A 343 -11.39 -17.62 -0.40
C GLN A 343 -11.69 -19.11 -0.49
N GLN A 344 -11.88 -19.73 0.68
CA GLN A 344 -12.34 -21.12 0.77
C GLN A 344 -13.84 -21.17 0.60
N VAL A 345 -14.29 -21.95 -0.38
CA VAL A 345 -15.71 -22.09 -0.70
C VAL A 345 -16.13 -23.55 -0.69
N THR A 346 -17.21 -23.84 0.01
CA THR A 346 -17.84 -25.17 0.01
C THR A 346 -19.31 -25.02 -0.36
N LEU A 347 -19.79 -25.81 -1.30
CA LEU A 347 -21.22 -25.96 -1.60
C LEU A 347 -21.74 -27.24 -0.93
N PHE A 348 -22.83 -27.10 -0.19
CA PHE A 348 -23.54 -28.19 0.47
C PHE A 348 -24.86 -28.45 -0.25
N LEU A 349 -25.17 -29.71 -0.48
CA LEU A 349 -26.45 -30.18 -1.00
C LEU A 349 -27.10 -31.07 0.05
N ASN A 350 -28.32 -30.74 0.47
CA ASN A 350 -29.10 -31.53 1.42
C ASN A 350 -30.41 -31.97 0.78
N GLN A 351 -30.68 -33.27 0.73
CA GLN A 351 -31.87 -33.82 0.09
C GLN A 351 -33.13 -33.32 0.80
N GLN A 352 -34.09 -32.80 0.04
CA GLN A 352 -35.37 -32.35 0.60
C GLN A 352 -36.22 -33.57 0.97
N GLY A 353 -36.66 -33.66 2.24
CA GLY A 353 -37.43 -34.81 2.75
C GLY A 353 -36.62 -36.09 2.99
N GLY A 354 -35.29 -36.05 2.90
CA GLY A 354 -34.41 -37.20 3.13
C GLY A 354 -33.22 -36.86 4.05
N SER A 355 -32.36 -37.86 4.31
CA SER A 355 -31.16 -37.71 5.14
C SER A 355 -29.86 -37.61 4.33
N THR A 356 -29.93 -37.69 3.00
CA THR A 356 -28.74 -37.66 2.13
C THR A 356 -28.18 -36.25 2.04
N GLY A 357 -26.86 -36.11 2.18
CA GLY A 357 -26.15 -34.85 2.03
C GLY A 357 -24.82 -35.01 1.32
N TYR A 358 -24.44 -33.99 0.55
CA TYR A 358 -23.19 -33.93 -0.19
C TYR A 358 -22.50 -32.58 0.04
N SER A 359 -21.18 -32.56 -0.08
CA SER A 359 -20.40 -31.32 -0.05
C SER A 359 -19.29 -31.35 -1.09
N ALA A 360 -19.06 -30.24 -1.77
CA ALA A 360 -17.96 -30.07 -2.71
C ALA A 360 -17.21 -28.76 -2.40
N ASN A 361 -15.89 -28.84 -2.35
CA ASN A 361 -15.03 -27.66 -2.27
C ASN A 361 -14.81 -27.10 -3.67
N LEU A 362 -14.79 -25.78 -3.77
CA LEU A 362 -14.46 -25.10 -5.01
C LEU A 362 -12.96 -25.27 -5.31
N PRO A 363 -12.56 -25.65 -6.54
CA PRO A 363 -11.15 -25.68 -6.93
C PRO A 363 -10.46 -24.30 -6.83
N PRO A 364 -9.11 -24.25 -6.76
CA PRO A 364 -8.35 -23.01 -6.84
C PRO A 364 -8.70 -22.18 -8.09
N ARG A 365 -8.61 -20.85 -7.98
CA ARG A 365 -9.00 -19.90 -9.04
C ARG A 365 -7.90 -18.86 -9.26
N ASP A 366 -7.83 -18.33 -10.48
CA ASP A 366 -6.89 -17.26 -10.84
C ASP A 366 -7.52 -15.86 -10.75
N ALA A 367 -8.85 -15.78 -10.70
CA ALA A 367 -9.63 -14.54 -10.68
C ALA A 367 -10.82 -14.61 -9.72
N ASP A 368 -11.27 -13.44 -9.29
CA ASP A 368 -12.50 -13.27 -8.51
C ASP A 368 -13.70 -13.55 -9.42
N SER A 369 -14.73 -14.21 -8.90
CA SER A 369 -15.90 -14.62 -9.70
C SER A 369 -17.19 -14.62 -8.88
N ASN A 370 -18.29 -14.31 -9.55
CA ASN A 370 -19.66 -14.48 -9.07
C ASN A 370 -20.33 -15.76 -9.61
N GLN A 371 -19.69 -16.47 -10.54
CA GLN A 371 -20.12 -17.77 -11.04
C GLN A 371 -19.16 -18.85 -10.58
N LEU A 372 -19.66 -19.84 -9.83
CA LEU A 372 -18.86 -20.87 -9.20
C LEU A 372 -19.38 -22.26 -9.62
N SER A 373 -18.48 -23.16 -10.01
CA SER A 373 -18.83 -24.50 -10.49
C SER A 373 -18.24 -25.57 -9.60
N PHE A 374 -19.08 -26.50 -9.14
CA PHE A 374 -18.74 -27.56 -8.20
C PHE A 374 -19.01 -28.92 -8.82
N THR A 375 -18.04 -29.82 -8.76
CA THR A 375 -18.23 -31.20 -9.22
C THR A 375 -18.50 -32.10 -8.03
N PHE A 376 -19.63 -32.81 -8.06
CA PHE A 376 -19.99 -33.78 -7.04
C PHE A 376 -19.93 -35.21 -7.61
N PRO A 377 -19.17 -36.11 -6.97
CA PRO A 377 -19.15 -37.51 -7.36
C PRO A 377 -20.21 -38.35 -6.63
N ASN A 378 -20.68 -39.40 -7.29
CA ASN A 378 -21.63 -40.40 -6.78
C ASN A 378 -22.90 -39.79 -6.15
N VAL A 379 -23.47 -38.77 -6.79
CA VAL A 379 -24.71 -38.11 -6.35
C VAL A 379 -25.93 -38.89 -6.85
N LYS A 380 -26.89 -39.10 -5.95
CA LYS A 380 -28.19 -39.71 -6.30
C LYS A 380 -29.13 -38.68 -6.90
N ALA A 381 -29.96 -39.10 -7.84
CA ALA A 381 -31.03 -38.25 -8.36
C ALA A 381 -32.01 -37.83 -7.25
N GLY A 382 -32.55 -36.62 -7.34
CA GLY A 382 -33.47 -36.05 -6.35
C GLY A 382 -33.39 -34.53 -6.25
N GLN A 383 -34.22 -33.96 -5.39
CA GLN A 383 -34.25 -32.53 -5.11
C GLN A 383 -33.39 -32.21 -3.88
N TYR A 384 -32.49 -31.24 -4.02
CA TYR A 384 -31.54 -30.84 -2.98
C TYR A 384 -31.62 -29.35 -2.70
N LEU A 385 -31.65 -28.99 -1.41
CA LEU A 385 -31.42 -27.64 -0.93
C LEU A 385 -29.92 -27.33 -0.98
N ALA A 386 -29.57 -26.16 -1.48
CA ALA A 386 -28.19 -25.75 -1.68
C ALA A 386 -27.79 -24.65 -0.68
N ARG A 387 -26.65 -24.84 -0.02
CA ARG A 387 -26.03 -23.83 0.85
C ARG A 387 -24.58 -23.61 0.49
N LEU A 388 -24.20 -22.35 0.32
CA LEU A 388 -22.82 -21.97 0.08
C LEU A 388 -22.17 -21.52 1.38
N ARG A 389 -20.92 -21.90 1.62
CA ARG A 389 -20.11 -21.37 2.72
C ARG A 389 -18.84 -20.75 2.15
N VAL A 390 -18.61 -19.46 2.41
CA VAL A 390 -17.41 -18.72 1.97
C VAL A 390 -16.67 -18.23 3.21
N ASP A 391 -15.44 -18.69 3.44
CA ASP A 391 -14.60 -18.33 4.61
C ASP A 391 -15.38 -18.41 5.95
N GLY A 392 -16.20 -19.45 6.10
CA GLY A 392 -17.04 -19.67 7.28
C GLY A 392 -18.42 -19.01 7.25
N ALA A 393 -18.67 -18.04 6.37
CA ALA A 393 -19.98 -17.40 6.20
C ALA A 393 -20.93 -18.27 5.38
N ALA A 394 -22.01 -18.77 6.01
CA ALA A 394 -23.01 -19.61 5.35
C ALA A 394 -24.14 -18.78 4.72
N SER A 395 -24.58 -19.17 3.52
CA SER A 395 -25.75 -18.60 2.87
C SER A 395 -27.04 -19.01 3.60
N PRO A 396 -28.04 -18.12 3.70
CA PRO A 396 -29.33 -18.48 4.26
C PRO A 396 -30.11 -19.42 3.34
N LEU A 397 -31.03 -20.18 3.94
CA LEU A 397 -32.11 -20.87 3.22
C LEU A 397 -33.41 -20.09 3.43
N GLU A 398 -34.26 -20.08 2.42
CA GLU A 398 -35.60 -19.51 2.49
C GLU A 398 -36.54 -20.52 3.15
N ILE A 399 -37.28 -20.06 4.16
CA ILE A 399 -38.32 -20.81 4.85
C ILE A 399 -39.66 -20.42 4.23
N ASP A 400 -40.53 -21.40 4.03
CA ASP A 400 -41.90 -21.16 3.60
C ASP A 400 -42.75 -20.65 4.76
N ASP A 401 -42.99 -19.34 4.76
CA ASP A 401 -43.76 -18.66 5.80
C ASP A 401 -45.28 -18.67 5.52
N ASN A 402 -45.75 -19.30 4.43
CA ASN A 402 -47.17 -19.33 4.09
C ASN A 402 -47.92 -20.44 4.87
N PRO A 403 -48.83 -20.10 5.81
CA PRO A 403 -49.52 -21.09 6.65
C PRO A 403 -50.41 -22.07 5.88
N ASN A 404 -50.80 -21.72 4.65
CA ASN A 404 -51.65 -22.56 3.79
C ASN A 404 -50.84 -23.48 2.86
N SER A 405 -49.50 -23.41 2.91
CA SER A 405 -48.63 -24.23 2.09
C SER A 405 -48.40 -25.61 2.71
N SER A 406 -48.34 -26.65 1.87
CA SER A 406 -47.95 -27.99 2.32
C SER A 406 -46.49 -28.06 2.80
N THR A 407 -45.67 -27.06 2.45
CA THR A 407 -44.29 -26.89 2.91
C THR A 407 -44.13 -25.85 4.02
N PHE A 408 -45.22 -25.40 4.67
CA PHE A 408 -45.15 -24.40 5.74
C PHE A 408 -44.10 -24.75 6.80
N ASN A 409 -43.28 -23.76 7.17
CA ASN A 409 -42.17 -23.86 8.11
C ASN A 409 -41.07 -24.86 7.68
N GLN A 410 -40.93 -25.11 6.37
CA GLN A 410 -39.85 -25.92 5.79
C GLN A 410 -38.95 -25.05 4.91
N TYR A 411 -37.69 -25.47 4.75
CA TYR A 411 -36.77 -24.84 3.80
C TYR A 411 -37.14 -25.20 2.36
N ILE A 412 -37.25 -24.20 1.49
CA ILE A 412 -37.73 -24.37 0.11
C ILE A 412 -36.73 -23.94 -0.97
N GLN A 413 -35.85 -22.97 -0.70
CA GLN A 413 -34.87 -22.44 -1.65
C GLN A 413 -33.57 -22.03 -0.96
N PRO A 414 -32.45 -21.90 -1.69
CA PRO A 414 -32.22 -22.30 -3.08
C PRO A 414 -32.24 -23.82 -3.24
N SER A 415 -32.86 -24.34 -4.30
CA SER A 415 -32.94 -25.78 -4.58
C SER A 415 -32.45 -26.13 -5.98
N VAL A 416 -31.88 -27.33 -6.15
CA VAL A 416 -31.51 -27.90 -7.44
C VAL A 416 -32.12 -29.29 -7.57
N ASN A 417 -32.76 -29.54 -8.71
CA ASN A 417 -33.26 -30.87 -9.06
C ASN A 417 -32.19 -31.59 -9.88
N LEU A 418 -31.76 -32.76 -9.42
CA LEU A 418 -30.76 -33.57 -10.08
C LEU A 418 -31.46 -34.78 -10.70
N THR A 419 -31.49 -34.85 -12.02
CA THR A 419 -32.01 -35.99 -12.78
C THR A 419 -30.88 -36.76 -13.41
N CYS A 420 -31.09 -38.06 -13.63
CA CYS A 420 -30.11 -38.88 -14.30
C CYS A 420 -30.23 -38.78 -15.84
N ILE A 421 -29.09 -38.44 -16.45
CA ILE A 421 -28.73 -38.42 -17.89
C ILE A 421 -28.73 -39.77 -18.61
N ASN A 422 -27.58 -40.42 -18.43
CA ASN A 422 -27.11 -41.61 -19.11
C ASN A 422 -26.75 -42.66 -18.07
N ASP A 423 -26.82 -43.93 -18.46
CA ASP A 423 -26.59 -45.08 -17.59
C ASP A 423 -27.50 -45.02 -16.35
N CYS A 424 -28.79 -44.77 -16.57
CA CYS A 424 -29.76 -44.57 -15.49
C CYS A 424 -30.64 -45.79 -15.33
N LEU A 425 -30.90 -46.20 -14.10
CA LEU A 425 -31.86 -47.26 -13.80
C LEU A 425 -33.14 -46.67 -13.24
N ARG A 426 -34.28 -47.07 -13.81
CA ARG A 426 -35.61 -46.62 -13.39
C ARG A 426 -36.49 -47.81 -13.02
N VAL A 427 -37.28 -47.62 -11.97
CA VAL A 427 -38.40 -48.50 -11.65
C VAL A 427 -39.59 -48.07 -12.50
N ILE A 428 -39.98 -48.93 -13.45
CA ILE A 428 -41.05 -48.59 -14.41
C ILE A 428 -42.37 -49.29 -14.12
N ASP A 429 -42.31 -50.53 -13.63
CA ASP A 429 -43.47 -51.29 -13.18
C ASP A 429 -43.15 -51.83 -11.80
N LEU A 430 -44.01 -51.47 -10.85
CA LEU A 430 -44.03 -52.02 -9.52
C LEU A 430 -45.42 -52.60 -9.28
N ASN A 431 -45.51 -53.92 -9.13
CA ASN A 431 -46.77 -54.62 -8.88
C ASN A 431 -46.68 -55.40 -7.59
N LEU A 432 -47.69 -55.26 -6.73
CA LEU A 432 -47.91 -56.15 -5.59
C LEU A 432 -49.03 -57.11 -5.92
N ASN A 433 -48.81 -58.41 -5.77
CA ASN A 433 -49.83 -59.45 -5.86
C ASN A 433 -49.87 -60.26 -4.57
N ALA A 434 -51.06 -60.67 -4.16
CA ALA A 434 -51.24 -61.58 -3.03
C ALA A 434 -51.90 -62.85 -3.53
N ASN A 435 -51.39 -64.00 -3.10
CA ASN A 435 -52.02 -65.29 -3.34
C ASN A 435 -52.22 -65.99 -2.00
N ARG A 436 -53.35 -66.69 -1.88
CA ARG A 436 -53.69 -67.48 -0.71
C ARG A 436 -53.75 -68.93 -1.12
N ASP A 437 -52.84 -69.73 -0.57
CA ASP A 437 -52.88 -71.18 -0.70
C ASP A 437 -53.17 -71.76 0.69
N GLN A 438 -54.35 -72.36 0.84
CA GLN A 438 -54.90 -72.81 2.12
C GLN A 438 -54.88 -71.70 3.20
N ASP A 439 -54.04 -71.84 4.21
CA ASP A 439 -53.91 -70.95 5.38
C ASP A 439 -52.71 -69.99 5.31
N VAL A 440 -51.94 -69.98 4.22
CA VAL A 440 -50.77 -69.11 4.05
C VAL A 440 -51.07 -68.01 3.03
N LEU A 441 -50.98 -66.74 3.46
CA LEU A 441 -51.07 -65.57 2.59
C LEU A 441 -49.65 -65.13 2.20
N THR A 442 -49.32 -65.29 0.92
CA THR A 442 -48.04 -64.85 0.35
C THR A 442 -48.26 -63.59 -0.46
N VAL A 443 -47.53 -62.53 -0.12
CA VAL A 443 -47.52 -61.26 -0.85
C VAL A 443 -46.21 -61.18 -1.63
N VAL A 444 -46.34 -61.00 -2.94
CA VAL A 444 -45.23 -60.94 -3.89
C VAL A 444 -45.18 -59.55 -4.51
N ALA A 445 -44.04 -58.87 -4.39
CA ALA A 445 -43.75 -57.67 -5.16
C ALA A 445 -42.89 -58.02 -6.37
N THR A 446 -43.30 -57.56 -7.55
CA THR A 446 -42.49 -57.62 -8.78
C THR A 446 -42.09 -56.22 -9.21
N VAL A 447 -40.80 -56.02 -9.41
CA VAL A 447 -40.17 -54.74 -9.77
C VAL A 447 -39.47 -54.92 -11.11
N ARG A 448 -39.92 -54.23 -12.15
CA ARG A 448 -39.25 -54.22 -13.46
C ARG A 448 -38.35 -52.99 -13.58
N ILE A 449 -37.13 -53.21 -14.04
CA ILE A 449 -36.10 -52.17 -14.16
C ILE A 449 -35.72 -51.98 -15.63
N LEU A 450 -35.85 -50.75 -16.12
CA LEU A 450 -35.33 -50.34 -17.42
C LEU A 450 -34.17 -49.36 -17.28
N THR A 451 -33.34 -49.31 -18.31
CA THR A 451 -32.39 -48.23 -18.54
C THR A 451 -33.10 -46.97 -19.07
N GLU A 452 -32.39 -45.85 -19.15
CA GLU A 452 -32.86 -44.59 -19.77
C GLU A 452 -33.35 -44.77 -21.22
N MET A 453 -32.82 -45.78 -21.94
CA MET A 453 -33.22 -46.12 -23.31
C MET A 453 -34.42 -47.07 -23.38
N GLY A 454 -35.03 -47.40 -22.24
CA GLY A 454 -36.15 -48.34 -22.16
C GLY A 454 -35.76 -49.82 -22.29
N VAL A 455 -34.48 -50.16 -22.07
CA VAL A 455 -33.97 -51.53 -22.18
C VAL A 455 -33.97 -52.21 -20.82
N GLU A 456 -34.43 -53.46 -20.74
CA GLU A 456 -34.46 -54.23 -19.48
C GLU A 456 -33.07 -54.44 -18.87
N SER A 457 -32.91 -54.01 -17.63
CA SER A 457 -31.64 -54.14 -16.91
C SER A 457 -31.60 -55.41 -16.06
N SER A 458 -30.99 -56.47 -16.59
CA SER A 458 -30.70 -57.70 -15.85
C SER A 458 -29.44 -57.60 -14.97
N GLY A 459 -29.34 -58.45 -13.94
CA GLY A 459 -28.23 -58.47 -12.98
C GLY A 459 -28.13 -57.24 -12.06
N THR A 460 -29.16 -56.40 -12.01
CA THR A 460 -29.27 -55.25 -11.10
C THR A 460 -29.65 -55.74 -9.71
N LEU A 461 -28.93 -55.30 -8.67
CA LEU A 461 -29.34 -55.49 -7.28
C LEU A 461 -30.42 -54.47 -6.94
N VAL A 462 -31.57 -54.95 -6.45
CA VAL A 462 -32.73 -54.17 -6.07
C VAL A 462 -32.90 -54.32 -4.57
N SER A 463 -32.80 -53.21 -3.85
CA SER A 463 -33.03 -53.16 -2.40
C SER A 463 -34.36 -52.50 -2.13
N GLY A 464 -35.20 -53.11 -1.30
CA GLY A 464 -36.45 -52.53 -0.88
C GLY A 464 -36.80 -52.82 0.57
N VAL A 465 -37.84 -52.15 1.06
CA VAL A 465 -38.36 -52.29 2.43
C VAL A 465 -39.85 -52.57 2.34
N TRP A 466 -40.26 -53.68 2.94
CA TRP A 466 -41.64 -54.00 3.25
C TRP A 466 -42.07 -53.24 4.51
N THR A 467 -43.27 -52.67 4.49
CA THR A 467 -44.01 -52.25 5.69
C THR A 467 -45.20 -53.20 5.80
N LEU A 468 -45.21 -53.99 6.87
CA LEU A 468 -46.25 -54.99 7.15
C LEU A 468 -47.50 -54.33 7.78
N PRO A 469 -48.65 -55.03 7.85
CA PRO A 469 -49.89 -54.46 8.41
C PRO A 469 -49.79 -54.00 9.86
N ASP A 470 -48.86 -54.56 10.65
CA ASP A 470 -48.58 -54.17 12.03
C ASP A 470 -47.66 -52.94 12.15
N GLY A 471 -47.23 -52.37 11.01
CA GLY A 471 -46.33 -51.22 10.93
C GLY A 471 -44.84 -51.58 11.02
N SER A 472 -44.49 -52.85 11.21
CA SER A 472 -43.09 -53.28 11.22
C SER A 472 -42.47 -53.21 9.82
N GLN A 473 -41.16 -52.94 9.75
CA GLN A 473 -40.41 -52.84 8.50
C GLN A 473 -39.44 -54.00 8.32
N LEU A 474 -39.42 -54.59 7.12
CA LEU A 474 -38.52 -55.67 6.74
C LEU A 474 -37.76 -55.30 5.46
N THR A 475 -36.44 -55.17 5.56
CA THR A 475 -35.57 -54.93 4.41
C THR A 475 -35.34 -56.22 3.62
N ASP A 476 -35.46 -56.16 2.31
CA ASP A 476 -35.32 -57.29 1.40
C ASP A 476 -34.51 -56.89 0.16
N ASN A 477 -33.78 -57.85 -0.42
CA ASN A 477 -32.90 -57.62 -1.56
C ASN A 477 -33.09 -58.73 -2.62
N ALA A 478 -33.30 -58.34 -3.87
CA ALA A 478 -33.41 -59.28 -4.98
C ALA A 478 -32.56 -58.82 -6.17
N ILE A 479 -32.14 -59.76 -7.02
CA ILE A 479 -31.41 -59.45 -8.25
C ILE A 479 -32.36 -59.65 -9.43
N THR A 480 -32.39 -58.71 -10.37
CA THR A 480 -33.21 -58.84 -11.58
C THR A 480 -32.78 -60.05 -12.42
N SER A 481 -33.73 -60.86 -12.87
CA SER A 481 -33.48 -62.07 -13.67
C SER A 481 -32.73 -61.77 -14.97
N THR A 482 -31.89 -62.72 -15.38
CA THR A 482 -31.07 -62.66 -16.60
C THR A 482 -31.70 -63.35 -17.81
N ASN A 483 -32.75 -64.17 -17.60
CA ASN A 483 -33.22 -65.12 -18.61
C ASN A 483 -34.73 -65.01 -18.86
N GLY A 484 -35.15 -65.25 -20.12
CA GLY A 484 -36.55 -65.47 -20.50
C GLY A 484 -37.46 -64.23 -20.43
N VAL A 485 -38.76 -64.46 -20.23
CA VAL A 485 -39.83 -63.44 -20.18
C VAL A 485 -39.72 -62.53 -18.94
N ASP A 486 -38.98 -62.97 -17.92
CA ASP A 486 -38.76 -62.24 -16.66
C ASP A 486 -37.46 -61.42 -16.65
N ARG A 487 -36.79 -61.25 -17.79
CA ARG A 487 -35.55 -60.46 -17.84
C ARG A 487 -35.79 -59.03 -17.31
N GLY A 488 -34.88 -58.56 -16.46
CA GLY A 488 -35.00 -57.23 -15.84
C GLY A 488 -36.04 -57.13 -14.71
N LEU A 489 -36.67 -58.25 -14.32
CA LEU A 489 -37.64 -58.32 -13.22
C LEU A 489 -36.98 -58.86 -11.95
N ALA A 490 -37.18 -58.17 -10.83
CA ALA A 490 -36.84 -58.62 -9.49
C ALA A 490 -38.12 -58.98 -8.72
N ARG A 491 -38.10 -60.10 -8.00
CA ARG A 491 -39.25 -60.63 -7.25
C ARG A 491 -38.90 -60.69 -5.76
N PHE A 492 -39.78 -60.14 -4.95
CA PHE A 492 -39.69 -60.11 -3.49
C PHE A 492 -40.91 -60.82 -2.92
N GLU A 493 -40.73 -61.61 -1.87
CA GLU A 493 -41.81 -62.39 -1.27
C GLU A 493 -41.82 -62.22 0.24
N THR A 494 -43.00 -61.99 0.79
CA THR A 494 -43.22 -61.99 2.23
C THR A 494 -44.50 -62.76 2.57
N ILE A 495 -44.55 -63.32 3.77
CA ILE A 495 -45.69 -64.09 4.28
C ILE A 495 -46.25 -63.31 5.46
N GLY A 496 -47.58 -63.18 5.55
CA GLY A 496 -48.19 -62.48 6.68
C GLY A 496 -49.70 -62.62 6.76
N THR A 497 -50.35 -61.69 7.47
CA THR A 497 -51.80 -61.67 7.71
C THR A 497 -52.52 -60.68 6.78
N PRO A 498 -53.85 -60.78 6.61
CA PRO A 498 -54.62 -59.80 5.86
C PRO A 498 -54.43 -58.38 6.41
N GLY A 499 -54.28 -57.40 5.52
CA GLY A 499 -53.99 -56.02 5.88
C GLY A 499 -53.28 -55.25 4.78
N THR A 500 -52.80 -54.05 5.10
CA THR A 500 -52.12 -53.19 4.13
C THR A 500 -50.62 -53.47 4.12
N TYR A 501 -50.10 -53.81 2.95
CA TYR A 501 -48.67 -53.99 2.70
C TYR A 501 -48.17 -52.84 1.83
N THR A 502 -47.03 -52.27 2.21
CA THR A 502 -46.32 -51.29 1.38
C THR A 502 -44.94 -51.83 1.05
N PHE A 503 -44.57 -51.85 -0.23
CA PHE A 503 -43.20 -52.14 -0.63
C PHE A 503 -42.56 -50.90 -1.23
N THR A 504 -41.41 -50.52 -0.69
CA THR A 504 -40.64 -49.35 -1.13
C THR A 504 -39.30 -49.78 -1.68
N VAL A 505 -39.02 -49.54 -2.95
CA VAL A 505 -37.68 -49.68 -3.53
C VAL A 505 -36.80 -48.56 -2.99
N THR A 506 -35.78 -48.92 -2.22
CA THR A 506 -34.87 -47.97 -1.56
C THR A 506 -33.58 -47.70 -2.34
N ASN A 507 -33.14 -48.65 -3.18
CA ASN A 507 -31.91 -48.50 -3.96
C ASN A 507 -31.86 -49.47 -5.14
N LEU A 508 -31.29 -49.02 -6.26
CA LEU A 508 -30.87 -49.88 -7.37
C LEU A 508 -29.34 -49.80 -7.51
N SER A 509 -28.66 -50.94 -7.57
CA SER A 509 -27.20 -51.00 -7.64
C SER A 509 -26.73 -51.88 -8.80
N LYS A 510 -25.97 -51.28 -9.73
CA LYS A 510 -25.29 -51.95 -10.84
C LYS A 510 -24.08 -51.13 -11.28
N THR A 511 -22.96 -51.79 -11.53
CA THR A 511 -21.71 -51.12 -11.94
C THR A 511 -21.92 -50.29 -13.20
N GLY A 512 -21.50 -49.03 -13.17
CA GLY A 512 -21.62 -48.09 -14.28
C GLY A 512 -22.97 -47.35 -14.34
N PHE A 513 -23.97 -47.75 -13.57
CA PHE A 513 -25.31 -47.15 -13.60
C PHE A 513 -25.63 -46.33 -12.34
N THR A 514 -26.43 -45.27 -12.50
CA THR A 514 -26.97 -44.43 -11.43
C THR A 514 -28.46 -44.71 -11.25
N PHE A 515 -28.92 -44.86 -10.00
CA PHE A 515 -30.35 -44.98 -9.73
C PHE A 515 -31.04 -43.62 -9.89
N ASP A 516 -31.98 -43.55 -10.84
CA ASP A 516 -32.86 -42.40 -11.05
C ASP A 516 -34.16 -42.69 -10.31
N ALA A 517 -34.39 -42.00 -9.20
CA ALA A 517 -35.54 -42.22 -8.33
C ALA A 517 -36.61 -41.15 -8.53
N PRO A 518 -37.54 -41.27 -9.50
CA PRO A 518 -38.79 -40.54 -9.45
C PRO A 518 -39.84 -41.31 -8.63
N GLN A 519 -40.96 -40.63 -8.37
CA GLN A 519 -42.03 -40.92 -7.39
C GLN A 519 -42.76 -42.28 -7.46
N SER A 520 -42.29 -43.26 -8.26
CA SER A 520 -42.88 -44.60 -8.43
C SER A 520 -42.22 -45.70 -7.59
N SER A 521 -41.40 -45.34 -6.59
CA SER A 521 -40.64 -46.31 -5.79
C SER A 521 -41.43 -46.92 -4.62
N VAL A 522 -42.68 -46.51 -4.41
CA VAL A 522 -43.53 -46.95 -3.29
C VAL A 522 -44.87 -47.45 -3.83
N LEU A 523 -45.22 -48.70 -3.54
CA LEU A 523 -46.54 -49.25 -3.83
C LEU A 523 -47.20 -49.73 -2.54
N THR A 524 -48.43 -49.30 -2.29
CA THR A 524 -49.24 -49.74 -1.15
C THR A 524 -50.44 -50.52 -1.69
N ARG A 525 -50.64 -51.75 -1.23
CA ARG A 525 -51.80 -52.57 -1.57
C ARG A 525 -52.46 -53.08 -0.30
N ASN A 526 -53.76 -52.85 -0.19
CA ASN A 526 -54.56 -53.49 0.85
C ASN A 526 -54.91 -54.91 0.38
N VAL A 527 -54.55 -55.90 1.18
CA VAL A 527 -54.78 -57.32 0.91
C VAL A 527 -55.93 -57.77 1.80
N SER A 528 -57.13 -57.81 1.21
CA SER A 528 -58.31 -58.42 1.85
C SER A 528 -58.16 -59.94 1.85
N GLY A 529 -58.56 -60.58 2.96
CA GLY A 529 -58.39 -62.02 3.19
C GLY A 529 -59.20 -62.93 2.29
#